data_AF-A0A7S3H6R3-F1
#
_entry.id   AF-A0A7S3H6R3-F1
#
_cell.length_a   1.000
_cell.length_b   1.000
_cell.length_c   1.000
_cell.angle_alpha   90.00
_cell.angle_beta   90.00
_cell.angle_gamma   90.00
#
_symmetry.space_group_name_H-M   'P 1'
#
loop_
_entity.id
_entity.type
_entity.pdbx_description
1 polymer ?
#
loop_
_entity_poly.entity_id
_entity_poly.type
_entity_poly.pdbx_seq_one_letter_code
_entity_poly.pdbx_strand_id
1 'polypeptide(L)'
;YVKRAKDYHKKEKEIQRLHRKAAFKNEDEFAWGMMSHQIQNGRTKKKGKNLSSDEMRLIESQDATYVKFREHTDNKGVEKRLANLHFLDAERPNKHTFFVDDDDLPGNAVRDG
;
A
#
# COMPACT_ATOMS: atom_id res chain seq x y z
N TYR A 1 -29.60 -24.22 -18.35
CA TYR A 1 -29.48 -24.13 -19.83
C TYR A 1 -30.09 -22.84 -20.40
N VAL A 2 -31.37 -22.53 -20.15
CA VAL A 2 -32.09 -21.37 -20.72
C VAL A 2 -31.41 -20.00 -20.50
N LYS A 3 -30.91 -19.72 -19.28
CA LYS A 3 -30.26 -18.43 -18.97
C LYS A 3 -29.04 -18.16 -19.87
N ARG A 4 -28.18 -19.16 -20.06
CA ARG A 4 -26.98 -19.06 -20.92
C ARG A 4 -27.34 -18.83 -22.39
N ALA A 5 -28.36 -19.53 -22.90
CA ALA A 5 -28.80 -19.36 -24.29
C ALA A 5 -29.36 -17.95 -24.54
N LYS A 6 -30.17 -17.44 -23.59
CA LYS A 6 -30.67 -16.05 -23.65
C LYS A 6 -29.53 -15.02 -23.64
N ASP A 7 -28.54 -15.20 -22.77
CA ASP A 7 -27.37 -14.32 -22.70
C ASP A 7 -26.52 -14.36 -23.97
N TYR A 8 -26.34 -15.55 -24.56
CA TYR A 8 -25.62 -15.73 -25.82
C TYR A 8 -26.31 -14.96 -26.95
N HIS A 9 -27.61 -15.19 -27.18
CA HIS A 9 -28.34 -14.49 -28.25
C HIS A 9 -28.42 -12.98 -28.03
N LYS A 10 -28.42 -12.52 -26.77
CA LYS A 10 -28.34 -11.10 -26.46
C LYS A 10 -27.01 -10.50 -26.95
N LYS A 11 -25.88 -11.15 -26.65
CA LYS A 11 -24.55 -10.71 -27.09
C LYS A 11 -24.40 -10.78 -28.60
N GLU A 12 -24.90 -11.85 -29.22
CA GLU A 12 -24.87 -12.04 -30.67
C GLU A 12 -25.62 -10.93 -31.41
N LYS A 13 -26.84 -10.59 -30.96
CA LYS A 13 -27.61 -9.47 -31.52
C LYS A 13 -26.89 -8.13 -31.36
N GLU A 14 -26.24 -7.92 -30.22
CA GLU A 14 -25.47 -6.70 -29.97
C GLU A 14 -24.26 -6.59 -30.90
N ILE A 15 -23.51 -7.67 -31.11
CA ILE A 15 -22.39 -7.70 -32.05
C ILE A 15 -22.85 -7.42 -33.48
N GLN A 16 -23.96 -8.04 -33.92
CA GLN A 16 -24.52 -7.77 -35.25
C GLN A 16 -24.97 -6.32 -35.43
N ARG A 17 -25.46 -5.68 -34.37
CA ARG A 17 -25.81 -4.26 -34.37
C ARG A 17 -24.55 -3.38 -34.51
N LEU A 18 -23.50 -3.70 -33.77
CA LEU A 18 -22.22 -2.98 -33.83
C LEU A 18 -21.55 -3.13 -35.20
N HIS A 19 -21.57 -4.32 -35.81
CA HIS A 19 -21.06 -4.55 -37.17
C HIS A 19 -21.79 -3.69 -38.21
N ARG A 20 -23.13 -3.63 -38.15
CA ARG A 20 -23.91 -2.76 -39.03
C ARG A 20 -23.56 -1.29 -38.83
N LYS A 21 -23.48 -0.83 -37.58
CA LYS A 21 -23.09 0.55 -37.28
C LYS A 21 -21.68 0.90 -37.80
N ALA A 22 -20.74 -0.03 -37.70
CA ALA A 22 -19.40 0.13 -38.23
C ALA A 22 -19.37 0.17 -39.77
N ALA A 23 -20.19 -0.66 -40.44
CA ALA A 23 -20.30 -0.70 -41.89
C ALA A 23 -20.95 0.56 -42.50
N PHE A 24 -21.91 1.16 -41.79
CA PHE A 24 -22.57 2.41 -42.19
C PHE A 24 -21.94 3.67 -41.58
N LYS A 25 -20.70 3.57 -41.10
CA LYS A 25 -19.99 4.73 -40.54
C LYS A 25 -19.68 5.73 -41.65
N ASN A 26 -20.01 7.00 -41.43
CA ASN A 26 -19.58 8.08 -42.31
C ASN A 26 -18.13 8.49 -41.98
N GLU A 27 -17.24 8.55 -42.97
CA GLU A 27 -15.84 8.93 -42.77
C GLU A 27 -15.68 10.41 -42.41
N ASP A 28 -16.61 11.25 -42.88
CA ASP A 28 -16.62 12.70 -42.63
C ASP A 28 -17.40 13.08 -41.35
N GLU A 29 -17.75 12.11 -40.50
CA GLU A 29 -18.48 12.41 -39.27
C GLU A 29 -17.64 13.26 -38.31
N PHE A 30 -18.21 14.39 -37.87
CA PHE A 30 -17.61 15.24 -36.85
C PHE A 30 -18.53 15.36 -35.64
N ALA A 31 -17.98 15.07 -34.46
CA ALA A 31 -18.61 15.34 -33.18
C ALA A 31 -17.62 16.11 -32.29
N TRP A 32 -18.09 17.12 -31.56
CA TRP A 32 -17.23 17.94 -30.68
C TRP A 32 -16.45 17.11 -29.63
N GLY A 33 -16.95 15.93 -29.25
CA GLY A 33 -16.25 14.98 -28.39
C GLY A 33 -14.91 14.49 -28.95
N MET A 34 -14.74 14.50 -30.28
CA MET A 34 -13.49 14.15 -30.96
C MET A 34 -12.35 15.14 -30.68
N MET A 35 -12.65 16.37 -30.22
CA MET A 35 -11.61 17.33 -29.83
C MET A 35 -10.95 16.95 -28.49
N SER A 36 -11.74 16.40 -27.57
CA SER A 36 -11.29 16.01 -26.22
C SER A 36 -10.83 14.56 -26.11
N HIS A 37 -11.10 13.74 -27.12
CA HIS A 37 -10.70 12.34 -27.19
C HIS A 37 -9.76 12.11 -28.37
N GLN A 38 -8.96 11.05 -28.29
CA GLN A 38 -8.05 10.62 -29.33
C GLN A 38 -8.18 9.11 -29.51
N ILE A 39 -8.03 8.63 -30.75
CA ILE A 39 -8.00 7.20 -31.03
C ILE A 39 -6.55 6.73 -30.89
N GLN A 40 -6.29 5.81 -29.97
CA GLN A 40 -4.99 5.15 -29.81
C GLN A 40 -5.20 3.63 -29.91
N ASN A 41 -4.49 2.97 -30.83
CA ASN A 41 -4.59 1.52 -31.07
C ASN A 41 -6.05 1.04 -31.26
N GLY A 42 -6.85 1.80 -32.02
CA GLY A 42 -8.26 1.48 -32.28
C GLY A 42 -9.21 1.69 -31.10
N ARG A 43 -8.75 2.26 -29.98
CA ARG A 43 -9.59 2.58 -28.81
C ARG A 43 -9.62 4.08 -28.55
N THR A 44 -10.80 4.60 -28.27
CA THR A 44 -10.98 6.00 -27.87
C THR A 44 -10.45 6.19 -26.45
N LYS A 45 -9.47 7.09 -26.29
CA LYS A 45 -8.97 7.55 -24.99
C LYS A 45 -9.25 9.03 -24.84
N LYS A 46 -9.63 9.45 -23.63
CA LYS A 46 -9.69 10.87 -23.30
C LYS A 46 -8.27 11.45 -23.38
N LYS A 47 -8.12 12.63 -23.97
CA LYS A 47 -6.84 13.36 -23.89
C LYS A 47 -6.56 13.63 -22.41
N GLY A 48 -5.38 13.22 -21.96
CA GLY A 48 -4.91 13.54 -20.62
C GLY A 48 -4.82 15.06 -20.46
N LYS A 49 -4.91 15.54 -19.21
CA LYS A 49 -4.46 16.91 -18.94
C LYS A 49 -2.96 16.93 -19.15
N ASN A 50 -2.50 17.76 -20.08
CA ASN A 50 -1.08 18.08 -20.17
C ASN A 50 -0.77 19.03 -19.00
N LEU A 51 0.07 18.58 -18.07
CA LEU A 51 0.59 19.45 -17.02
C LEU A 51 1.63 20.39 -17.64
N SER A 52 1.66 21.63 -17.18
CA SER A 52 2.77 22.55 -17.49
C SER A 52 4.08 21.98 -16.94
N SER A 53 5.21 22.38 -17.54
CA SER A 53 6.54 22.03 -17.02
C SER A 53 6.71 22.42 -15.54
N ASP A 54 6.15 23.55 -15.13
CA ASP A 54 6.25 24.03 -13.75
C ASP A 54 5.39 23.18 -12.80
N GLU A 55 4.21 22.75 -13.24
CA GLU A 55 3.35 21.84 -12.47
C GLU A 55 4.02 20.47 -12.29
N MET A 56 4.67 19.95 -13.34
CA MET A 56 5.42 18.69 -13.24
C MET A 56 6.58 18.80 -12.25
N ARG A 57 7.40 19.86 -12.35
CA ARG A 57 8.51 20.10 -11.41
C ARG A 57 8.05 20.22 -9.97
N LEU A 58 6.92 20.88 -9.75
CA LEU A 58 6.31 21.03 -8.44
C LEU A 58 5.89 19.68 -7.86
N ILE A 59 5.22 18.83 -8.65
CA ILE A 59 4.79 17.49 -8.24
C ILE A 59 6.02 16.63 -7.91
N GLU A 60 7.03 16.60 -8.77
CA GLU A 60 8.27 15.85 -8.55
C GLU A 60 8.98 16.28 -7.25
N SER A 61 9.03 17.60 -7.00
CA SER A 61 9.64 18.15 -5.78
C SER A 61 8.86 17.75 -4.52
N GLN A 62 7.53 17.73 -4.59
CA GLN A 62 6.66 17.29 -3.49
C GLN A 62 6.84 15.80 -3.20
N ASP A 63 6.86 14.96 -4.24
CA ASP A 63 7.05 13.52 -4.11
C ASP A 63 8.41 13.20 -3.48
N ALA A 64 9.48 13.84 -3.95
CA ALA A 64 10.81 13.68 -3.38
C ALA A 64 10.87 14.08 -1.90
N THR A 65 10.17 15.16 -1.54
CA THR A 65 10.09 15.63 -0.15
C THR A 65 9.32 14.65 0.73
N TYR A 66 8.20 14.11 0.23
CA TYR A 66 7.39 13.14 0.94
C TYR A 66 8.16 11.84 1.23
N VAL A 67 8.88 11.32 0.24
CA VAL A 67 9.69 10.11 0.41
C VAL A 67 10.76 10.31 1.49
N LYS A 68 11.49 11.43 1.46
CA LYS A 68 12.49 11.77 2.49
C LYS A 68 11.86 11.91 3.88
N PHE A 69 10.70 12.55 3.97
CA PHE A 69 9.97 12.68 5.24
C PHE A 69 9.57 11.31 5.80
N ARG A 70 9.10 10.41 4.93
CA ARG A 70 8.71 9.04 5.31
C ARG A 70 9.91 8.25 5.80
N GLU A 71 11.01 8.28 5.06
CA GLU A 71 12.28 7.65 5.44
C GLU A 71 12.76 8.13 6.82
N HIS A 72 12.78 9.45 7.06
CA HIS A 72 13.17 10.01 8.35
C HIS A 72 12.28 9.56 9.50
N THR A 73 10.96 9.50 9.25
CA THR A 73 9.99 9.02 10.24
C THR A 73 10.22 7.56 10.59
N ASP A 74 10.48 6.73 9.59
CA ASP A 74 10.74 5.30 9.76
C ASP A 74 12.05 5.08 10.52
N ASN A 75 13.13 5.80 10.17
CA ASN A 75 14.42 5.74 10.86
C ASN A 75 14.31 6.14 12.34
N LYS A 76 13.61 7.24 12.66
CA LYS A 76 13.32 7.61 14.06
C LYS A 76 12.54 6.54 14.79
N GLY A 77 11.62 5.88 14.10
CA GLY A 77 10.88 4.74 14.64
C GLY A 77 11.81 3.55 14.96
N VAL A 78 12.81 3.28 14.12
CA VAL A 78 13.82 2.24 14.37
C VAL A 78 14.68 2.61 15.57
N GLU A 79 15.23 3.83 15.61
CA GLU A 79 16.05 4.33 16.72
C GLU A 79 15.33 4.21 18.07
N LYS A 80 14.06 4.64 18.13
CA LYS A 80 13.26 4.53 19.36
C LYS A 80 13.04 3.08 19.79
N ARG A 81 12.85 2.16 18.83
CA ARG A 81 12.70 0.72 19.13
C ARG A 81 14.00 0.13 19.64
N LEU A 82 15.12 0.43 19.00
CA LEU A 82 16.46 0.01 19.44
C LEU A 82 16.78 0.53 20.85
N ALA A 83 16.49 1.80 21.12
CA ALA A 83 16.68 2.39 22.44
C ALA A 83 15.80 1.74 23.52
N ASN A 84 14.56 1.35 23.19
CA ASN A 84 13.70 0.64 24.15
C ASN A 84 14.04 -0.86 24.28
N LEU A 85 14.87 -1.41 23.41
CA LEU A 85 15.27 -2.82 23.41
C LEU A 85 16.46 -3.05 24.36
N HIS A 86 16.28 -2.72 25.63
CA HIS A 86 17.27 -3.05 26.66
C HIS A 86 17.09 -4.52 27.13
N PHE A 87 18.18 -5.30 27.14
CA PHE A 87 18.35 -6.58 27.87
C PHE A 87 17.52 -7.81 27.44
N LEU A 88 17.13 -7.96 26.17
CA LEU A 88 16.54 -9.23 25.70
C LEU A 88 17.59 -10.31 25.39
N ASP A 89 18.80 -9.92 24.98
CA ASP A 89 19.84 -10.85 24.49
C ASP A 89 21.21 -10.68 25.19
N ALA A 90 21.26 -9.89 26.27
CA ALA A 90 22.47 -9.78 27.08
C ALA A 90 22.51 -10.92 28.11
N GLU A 91 23.59 -11.71 28.14
CA GLU A 91 23.87 -12.63 29.24
C GLU A 91 23.84 -11.84 30.55
N ARG A 92 22.89 -12.11 31.44
CA ARG A 92 22.71 -11.37 32.71
C ARG A 92 23.88 -11.71 33.64
N PRO A 93 24.86 -10.82 33.89
CA PRO A 93 25.97 -11.13 34.77
C PRO A 93 25.58 -10.78 36.22
N ASN A 94 24.44 -11.28 36.70
CA ASN A 94 23.91 -10.92 38.01
C ASN A 94 24.08 -12.09 38.97
N LYS A 95 25.23 -12.16 39.65
CA LYS A 95 25.38 -13.00 40.84
C LYS A 95 24.71 -12.28 42.02
N HIS A 96 23.52 -12.72 42.40
CA HIS A 96 22.80 -12.19 43.56
C HIS A 96 23.10 -13.04 44.79
N THR A 97 23.92 -12.52 45.70
CA THR A 97 24.23 -13.13 47.00
C THR A 97 23.36 -12.50 48.09
N PHE A 98 22.53 -13.30 48.76
CA PHE A 98 21.82 -12.89 49.97
C PHE A 98 22.56 -13.44 51.19
N PHE A 99 22.71 -12.62 52.22
CA PHE A 99 23.15 -13.07 53.54
C PHE A 99 21.90 -13.34 54.37
N VAL A 100 21.91 -14.46 55.08
CA VAL A 100 20.83 -14.89 55.98
C VAL A 100 21.46 -14.99 57.36
N ASP A 101 20.84 -14.37 58.36
CA ASP A 101 21.30 -14.44 59.74
C ASP A 101 21.04 -15.85 60.30
N ASP A 102 21.89 -16.33 61.21
CA ASP A 102 21.87 -17.71 61.72
C ASP A 102 20.55 -18.10 62.41
N ASP A 103 19.76 -17.11 62.85
CA ASP A 103 18.45 -17.27 63.50
C ASP A 103 17.33 -17.63 62.49
N ASP A 104 17.51 -17.31 61.22
CA ASP A 104 16.55 -17.57 60.13
C ASP A 104 16.82 -18.91 59.41
N LEU A 105 17.86 -19.64 59.82
CA LEU A 105 18.20 -20.96 59.28
C LEU A 105 17.30 -22.04 59.90
N PRO A 106 16.64 -22.89 59.09
CA PRO A 106 15.82 -23.99 59.61
C PRO A 106 16.71 -25.05 60.25
N GLY A 107 17.01 -24.88 61.54
CA GLY A 107 17.86 -25.77 62.32
C GLY A 107 18.32 -25.22 63.68
N ASN A 108 18.23 -23.91 63.93
CA ASN A 108 18.70 -23.28 65.18
C ASN A 108 17.59 -22.90 66.18
N ALA A 109 16.33 -23.24 65.91
CA ALA A 109 15.32 -23.22 66.96
C ALA A 109 15.59 -24.38 67.93
N VAL A 110 15.86 -24.03 69.21
CA VAL A 110 16.11 -24.90 70.38
C VAL A 110 17.58 -25.17 70.71
N ARG A 111 18.21 -24.17 71.34
CA ARG A 111 19.12 -24.37 72.48
C ARG A 111 18.92 -23.24 73.50
N ASP A 112 17.77 -23.26 74.17
CA ASP A 112 17.59 -22.58 75.47
C ASP A 112 17.99 -23.56 76.59
N GLY A 113 18.88 -23.11 77.48
CA GLY A 113 19.37 -23.83 78.66
C GLY A 113 20.72 -23.33 79.11
#